data_AF-A0A938ZFJ3-F1
#
_entry.id   AF-A0A938ZFJ3-F1
#
_cell.length_a   1.000
_cell.length_b   1.000
_cell.length_c   1.000
_cell.angle_alpha   90.00
_cell.angle_beta   90.00
_cell.angle_gamma   90.00
#
_symmetry.space_group_name_H-M   'P 1'
#
loop_
_entity.id
_entity.type
_entity.pdbx_description
1 polymer ?
#
loop_
_entity_poly.entity_id
_entity_poly.type
_entity_poly.pdbx_seq_one_letter_code
_entity_poly.pdbx_strand_id
1 'polypeptide(L)'
;MNEYDYLRAFVMERFDSEVTTEVDPLHDQHKLLLLQKNYLEAARLETLRDRILQELYIKRARAEEIINWLSLDNQLRRECTT
;
A
#
# COMPACT_ATOMS: atom_id res chain seq x y z
N MET A 1 -14.99 7.74 -16.42
CA MET A 1 -13.78 7.38 -15.64
C MET A 1 -12.59 7.86 -16.43
N ASN A 2 -11.79 8.77 -15.87
CA ASN A 2 -10.56 9.26 -16.50
C ASN A 2 -9.46 8.19 -16.39
N GLU A 3 -8.49 8.18 -17.30
CA GLU A 3 -7.28 7.34 -17.22
C GLU A 3 -6.61 7.43 -15.84
N TYR A 4 -6.57 8.60 -15.21
CA TYR A 4 -6.00 8.74 -13.86
C TYR A 4 -6.85 8.05 -12.77
N ASP A 5 -8.17 7.97 -12.95
CA ASP A 5 -9.04 7.23 -12.01
C ASP A 5 -8.80 5.73 -12.13
N TYR A 6 -8.60 5.24 -13.36
CA TYR A 6 -8.20 3.85 -13.63
C TYR A 6 -6.85 3.53 -12.98
N LEU A 7 -5.85 4.40 -13.14
CA LEU A 7 -4.53 4.19 -12.52
C LEU A 7 -4.60 4.16 -11.00
N ARG A 8 -5.42 5.02 -10.38
CA ARG A 8 -5.63 5.00 -8.92
C ARG A 8 -6.30 3.71 -8.46
N ALA A 9 -7.32 3.24 -9.18
CA ALA A 9 -7.97 1.96 -8.88
C ALA A 9 -6.97 0.78 -8.97
N PHE A 10 -6.14 0.76 -10.02
CA PHE A 10 -5.10 -0.27 -10.19
C PHE A 10 -4.05 -0.24 -9.05
N VAL A 11 -3.62 0.94 -8.63
CA VAL A 11 -2.71 1.09 -7.47
C VAL A 11 -3.34 0.56 -6.19
N MET A 12 -4.63 0.83 -5.97
CA MET A 12 -5.35 0.35 -4.80
C MET A 12 -5.50 -1.18 -4.82
N GLU A 13 -5.92 -1.77 -5.94
CA GLU A 13 -6.04 -3.23 -6.11
C GLU A 13 -4.70 -3.93 -5.85
N ARG A 14 -3.61 -3.36 -6.36
CA ARG A 14 -2.27 -3.89 -6.10
C ARG A 14 -1.88 -3.79 -4.63
N PHE A 15 -2.15 -2.66 -3.99
CA PHE A 15 -1.88 -2.48 -2.56
C PHE A 15 -2.66 -3.52 -1.73
N ASP A 16 -3.94 -3.70 -2.00
CA ASP A 16 -4.79 -4.67 -1.30
C ASP A 16 -4.26 -6.10 -1.50
N SER A 17 -3.89 -6.47 -2.72
CA SER A 17 -3.27 -7.77 -3.01
C SER A 17 -1.96 -7.99 -2.26
N GLU A 18 -1.11 -6.95 -2.17
CA GLU A 18 0.17 -7.01 -1.45
C GLU A 18 -0.07 -7.14 0.07
N VAL A 19 -1.03 -6.42 0.65
CA VAL A 19 -1.45 -6.59 2.05
C VAL A 19 -1.93 -8.00 2.33
N THR A 20 -2.84 -8.54 1.50
CA THR A 20 -3.34 -9.90 1.67
C THR A 20 -2.24 -10.96 1.56
N THR A 21 -1.23 -10.73 0.73
CA THR A 21 -0.15 -11.71 0.50
C THR A 21 0.95 -11.63 1.55
N GLU A 22 1.29 -10.41 2.01
CA GLU A 22 2.50 -10.17 2.81
C GLU A 22 2.19 -9.87 4.29
N VAL A 23 1.03 -9.27 4.59
CA VAL A 23 0.67 -8.79 5.94
C VAL A 23 -0.27 -9.76 6.66
N ASP A 24 -1.31 -10.24 5.98
CA ASP A 24 -2.31 -11.13 6.60
C ASP A 24 -1.71 -12.43 7.17
N PRO A 25 -0.78 -13.13 6.49
CA PRO A 25 -0.15 -14.33 7.05
C PRO A 25 0.63 -14.05 8.33
N LEU A 26 1.28 -12.88 8.41
CA LEU A 26 1.98 -12.44 9.62
C LEU A 26 0.98 -12.17 10.74
N HIS A 27 -0.13 -11.51 10.44
CA HIS A 27 -1.18 -11.26 11.43
C HIS A 27 -1.76 -12.57 12.00
N ASP A 28 -1.96 -13.59 11.17
CA ASP A 28 -2.45 -14.89 11.63
C ASP A 28 -1.40 -15.65 12.45
N GLN A 29 -0.14 -15.64 12.03
CA GLN A 29 0.96 -16.23 12.80
C GLN A 29 1.13 -15.52 14.16
N HIS A 30 0.97 -14.21 14.21
CA HIS A 30 1.00 -13.42 15.43
C HIS A 30 -0.08 -13.91 16.42
N LYS A 31 -1.32 -14.10 15.96
CA LYS A 31 -2.42 -14.63 16.79
C LYS A 31 -2.08 -16.00 17.37
N LEU A 32 -1.50 -16.90 16.56
CA LEU A 32 -1.10 -18.23 17.01
C LEU A 32 -0.04 -18.15 18.13
N LEU A 33 0.96 -17.27 17.98
CA LEU A 33 2.01 -17.08 19.00
C LEU A 33 1.44 -16.54 20.32
N LEU A 34 0.45 -15.64 20.26
CA LEU A 34 -0.25 -15.15 21.45
C LEU A 34 -0.98 -16.28 22.19
N LEU A 35 -1.68 -17.16 21.45
CA LEU A 35 -2.36 -18.33 22.04
C LEU A 35 -1.38 -19.30 22.71
N GLN A 36 -0.18 -19.43 22.15
CA GLN A 36 0.91 -20.23 22.71
C GLN A 36 1.65 -19.54 23.87
N LYS A 37 1.24 -18.32 24.25
CA LYS A 37 1.92 -17.46 25.23
C LYS A 37 3.38 -17.16 24.88
N ASN A 38 3.74 -17.26 23.60
CA ASN A 38 5.06 -16.90 23.11
C ASN A 38 5.10 -15.40 22.78
N TYR A 39 5.05 -14.58 23.83
CA TYR A 39 4.89 -13.13 23.68
C TYR A 39 6.11 -12.44 23.05
N LEU A 40 7.32 -12.96 23.28
CA LEU A 40 8.53 -12.39 22.71
C LEU A 40 8.53 -12.51 21.19
N GLU A 41 8.20 -13.69 20.67
CA GLU A 41 8.14 -13.91 19.23
C GLU A 41 6.94 -13.21 18.60
N ALA A 42 5.81 -13.15 19.31
CA ALA A 42 4.66 -12.35 18.89
C ALA A 42 5.04 -10.87 18.68
N ALA A 43 5.72 -10.25 19.64
CA ALA A 43 6.14 -8.85 19.55
C ALA A 43 7.12 -8.58 18.38
N ARG A 44 8.03 -9.52 18.10
CA ARG A 44 8.93 -9.44 16.94
C ARG A 44 8.15 -9.48 15.64
N LEU A 45 7.17 -10.37 15.56
CA LEU A 45 6.37 -10.58 14.37
C LEU A 45 5.41 -9.41 14.11
N GLU A 46 4.88 -8.81 15.17
CA GLU A 46 4.14 -7.54 15.09
C GLU A 46 5.00 -6.41 14.52
N THR A 47 6.21 -6.21 15.06
CA THR A 47 7.14 -5.19 14.54
C THR A 47 7.45 -5.40 13.05
N LEU A 48 7.66 -6.65 12.64
CA LEU A 48 7.91 -7.01 11.25
C LEU A 48 6.69 -6.69 10.35
N ARG A 49 5.49 -7.11 10.78
CA ARG A 49 4.23 -6.85 10.08
C ARG A 49 4.02 -5.35 9.87
N ASP A 50 4.20 -4.56 10.93
CA ASP A 50 3.97 -3.11 10.89
C ASP A 50 4.97 -2.42 9.96
N ARG A 51 6.23 -2.88 9.95
CA ARG A 51 7.24 -2.40 9.00
C ARG A 51 6.86 -2.70 7.55
N ILE A 52 6.46 -3.93 7.24
CA ILE A 52 6.04 -4.31 5.88
C ILE A 52 4.85 -3.47 5.43
N LEU A 53 3.83 -3.33 6.30
CA LEU A 53 2.66 -2.52 6.01
C LEU A 53 3.03 -1.05 5.75
N GLN A 54 3.96 -0.49 6.53
CA GLN A 54 4.47 0.87 6.31
C GLN A 54 5.18 1.01 4.96
N GLU A 55 6.02 0.04 4.58
CA GLU A 55 6.69 0.03 3.27
C GLU A 55 5.67 -0.02 2.11
N LEU A 56 4.60 -0.81 2.25
CA LEU A 56 3.50 -0.86 1.27
C LEU A 56 2.75 0.49 1.18
N TYR A 57 2.48 1.15 2.31
CA TYR A 57 1.86 2.48 2.30
C TYR A 57 2.74 3.52 1.60
N ILE A 58 4.05 3.52 1.85
CA ILE A 58 4.99 4.43 1.19
C ILE A 58 4.99 4.19 -0.32
N LYS A 59 5.03 2.93 -0.75
CA LYS A 59 4.99 2.55 -2.16
C LYS A 59 3.70 3.01 -2.84
N ARG A 60 2.55 2.83 -2.19
CA ARG A 60 1.25 3.33 -2.65
C ARG A 60 1.25 4.86 -2.78
N ALA A 61 1.67 5.57 -1.73
CA ALA A 61 1.70 7.03 -1.73
C ALA A 61 2.57 7.59 -2.86
N ARG A 62 3.73 6.98 -3.11
CA ARG A 62 4.60 7.35 -4.23
C ARG A 62 3.93 7.15 -5.60
N ALA A 63 3.17 6.07 -5.78
CA ALA A 63 2.44 5.83 -7.02
C ALA A 63 1.30 6.86 -7.21
N GLU A 64 0.57 7.19 -6.14
CA GLU A 64 -0.46 8.25 -6.16
C GLU A 64 0.13 9.63 -6.49
N GLU A 65 1.31 9.94 -5.96
CA GLU A 65 2.03 11.18 -6.26
C GLU A 65 2.38 11.29 -7.76
N ILE A 66 2.89 10.21 -8.36
CA ILE A 66 3.19 10.15 -9.79
C ILE A 66 1.92 10.42 -10.62
N ILE A 67 0.79 9.81 -10.25
CA ILE A 67 -0.49 10.03 -10.93
C ILE A 67 -0.92 11.50 -10.83
N ASN A 68 -0.74 12.13 -9.66
CA ASN A 68 -1.05 13.55 -9.48
C ASN A 68 -0.18 14.43 -10.39
N TRP A 69 1.12 14.16 -10.50
CA TRP A 69 2.03 14.87 -11.40
C TRP A 69 1.61 14.71 -12.87
N LEU A 70 1.25 13.49 -13.30
CA LEU A 70 0.77 13.24 -14.66
C LEU A 70 -0.54 13.98 -14.97
N SER A 71 -1.46 14.02 -14.01
CA SER A 71 -2.72 14.77 -14.14
C SER A 71 -2.48 16.27 -14.26
N LEU A 72 -1.56 16.82 -13.46
CA LEU A 72 -1.23 18.25 -13.49
C LEU A 72 -0.55 18.63 -14.81
N ASP A 73 0.43 17.85 -15.26
CA ASP A 73 1.10 18.08 -16.55
C ASP A 73 0.11 18.05 -17.72
N ASN A 74 -0.87 17.14 -17.71
CA ASN A 74 -1.91 17.09 -18.74
C ASN A 74 -2.82 18.32 -18.72
N GLN A 75 -3.19 18.81 -17.53
CA GLN A 75 -3.97 20.04 -17.38
C GLN A 75 -3.22 21.25 -17.94
N LEU A 76 -1.95 21.42 -17.54
CA LEU A 76 -1.10 22.53 -18.02
C LEU A 76 -0.93 22.52 -19.54
N ARG A 77 -0.74 21.34 -20.15
CA ARG A 77 -0.63 21.24 -21.62
C ARG A 77 -1.91 21.67 -22.32
N ARG A 78 -3.09 21.30 -21.79
CA ARG A 78 -4.38 21.69 -22.37
C ARG A 78 -4.54 23.22 -22.33
N GLU A 79 -4.23 23.83 -21.20
CA GLU A 79 -4.32 25.29 -21.00
C GLU A 79 -3.35 26.06 -21.91
N CYS A 80 -2.15 25.56 -22.16
CA CYS A 80 -1.18 26.19 -23.07
C CYS A 80 -1.52 26.03 -24.57
N THR A 81 -2.39 25.08 -24.93
CA THR A 81 -2.81 24.84 -26.33
C THR A 81 -4.12 25.54 -26.71
N THR A 82 -4.78 26.19 -25.76
CA THR A 82 -5.97 27.03 -25.94
C THR A 82 -5.62 28.51 -25.93
#